data_AF-A0A437AQ26-F1
#
_entry.id   AF-A0A437AQ26-F1
#
_cell.length_a   1.000
_cell.length_b   1.000
_cell.length_c   1.000
_cell.angle_alpha   90.00
_cell.angle_beta   90.00
_cell.angle_gamma   90.00
#
_symmetry.space_group_name_H-M   'P 1'
#
loop_
_entity.id
_entity.type
_entity.pdbx_description
1 polymer ?
#
loop_
_entity_poly.entity_id
_entity_poly.type
_entity_poly.pdbx_seq_one_letter_code
_entity_poly.pdbx_strand_id
1 'polypeptide(L)'
;MNILPFSFKNDLHELLPNALKNILRKKEDTIEIEARLGLILDKTTGSRIDINAKHPIIFSTKNTPFTFCSGVKEGHFNKLIKSFENFPKETSEETVVITNKVRKVYEAGKLKCTMEKIRIITHEIHFPNSEYDVRIAISKETFIKDIGPIKDKKNVIRRDRSRISIPFNKFRFDFTKIDNTNENCYEVELEVTEPCYDNEIFFGCLQNLVI
;
A
#
# COMPACT_ATOMS: atom_id res chain seq x y z
N MET A 1 -12.81 -19.76 11.74
CA MET A 1 -12.53 -18.41 11.19
C MET A 1 -11.58 -17.72 12.16
N ASN A 2 -10.38 -17.35 11.72
CA ASN A 2 -9.48 -16.54 12.55
C ASN A 2 -10.02 -15.11 12.54
N ILE A 3 -10.51 -14.67 13.70
CA ILE A 3 -11.07 -13.34 13.92
C ILE A 3 -9.89 -12.38 14.05
N LEU A 4 -9.93 -11.24 13.34
CA LEU A 4 -8.94 -10.17 13.53
C LEU A 4 -8.92 -9.74 15.01
N PRO A 5 -7.76 -9.41 15.58
CA PRO A 5 -7.62 -9.16 17.02
C PRO A 5 -8.41 -7.94 17.57
N PHE A 6 -9.13 -7.20 16.72
CA PHE A 6 -9.88 -6.00 17.09
C PHE A 6 -11.26 -5.98 16.43
N SER A 7 -12.27 -5.63 17.23
CA SER A 7 -13.68 -5.48 16.82
C SER A 7 -14.15 -4.09 17.26
N PHE A 8 -14.64 -3.26 16.33
CA PHE A 8 -15.20 -1.94 16.64
C PHE A 8 -16.60 -1.70 16.06
N LYS A 9 -17.36 -0.86 16.77
CA LYS A 9 -18.78 -0.51 16.55
C LYS A 9 -18.95 0.74 15.65
N ASN A 10 -19.62 0.52 14.53
CA ASN A 10 -20.88 1.15 14.07
C ASN A 10 -21.04 2.49 13.33
N ASP A 11 -20.06 3.37 13.09
CA ASP A 11 -20.35 4.57 12.25
C ASP A 11 -19.62 4.64 10.89
N LEU A 12 -18.44 4.01 10.75
CA LEU A 12 -17.74 3.93 9.46
C LEU A 12 -18.25 2.80 8.54
N HIS A 13 -19.07 1.89 9.07
CA HIS A 13 -19.43 0.63 8.43
C HIS A 13 -20.36 0.78 7.21
N GLU A 14 -21.10 1.90 7.06
CA GLU A 14 -22.05 2.05 5.95
C GLU A 14 -21.56 2.96 4.81
N LEU A 15 -20.85 4.06 5.13
CA LEU A 15 -20.49 5.07 4.14
C LEU A 15 -19.28 4.67 3.27
N LEU A 16 -18.24 4.13 3.89
CA LEU A 16 -17.02 3.72 3.18
C LEU A 16 -17.25 2.51 2.27
N PRO A 17 -17.93 1.45 2.71
CA PRO A 17 -18.10 0.27 1.86
C PRO A 17 -18.90 0.55 0.59
N ASN A 18 -19.94 1.39 0.64
CA ASN A 18 -20.74 1.68 -0.55
C ASN A 18 -19.97 2.53 -1.59
N ALA A 19 -19.24 3.55 -1.14
CA ALA A 19 -18.43 4.37 -2.05
C ALA A 19 -17.26 3.57 -2.65
N LEU A 20 -16.62 2.72 -1.84
CA LEU A 20 -15.47 1.93 -2.27
C LEU A 20 -15.86 0.67 -3.06
N LYS A 21 -17.06 0.08 -2.86
CA LYS A 21 -17.59 -1.03 -3.69
C LYS A 21 -17.61 -0.64 -5.18
N ASN A 22 -17.87 0.62 -5.51
CA ASN A 22 -17.82 1.13 -6.88
C ASN A 22 -16.40 1.33 -7.43
N ILE A 23 -15.43 1.50 -6.54
CA ILE A 23 -14.01 1.72 -6.87
C ILE A 23 -13.30 0.38 -7.06
N LEU A 24 -13.60 -0.57 -6.18
CA LEU A 24 -13.02 -1.90 -6.16
C LEU A 24 -13.58 -2.75 -7.30
N ARG A 25 -12.71 -3.08 -8.26
CA ARG A 25 -13.04 -3.94 -9.40
C ARG A 25 -12.74 -5.40 -9.05
N LYS A 26 -13.26 -6.32 -9.86
CA LYS A 26 -12.82 -7.72 -9.82
C LYS A 26 -11.29 -7.78 -10.04
N LYS A 27 -10.58 -8.51 -9.19
CA LYS A 27 -9.15 -8.73 -9.38
C LYS A 27 -8.93 -9.74 -10.50
N GLU A 28 -8.09 -9.37 -11.46
CA GLU A 28 -7.55 -10.22 -12.52
C GLU A 28 -6.06 -10.42 -12.28
N ASP A 29 -5.43 -11.41 -12.92
CA ASP A 29 -4.02 -11.76 -12.67
C ASP A 29 -3.05 -10.60 -12.94
N THR A 30 -3.37 -9.73 -13.90
CA THR A 30 -2.56 -8.55 -14.23
C THR A 30 -2.94 -7.31 -13.42
N ILE A 31 -3.94 -7.41 -12.54
CA ILE A 31 -4.44 -6.29 -11.76
C ILE A 31 -4.02 -6.47 -10.30
N GLU A 32 -3.29 -5.49 -9.80
CA GLU A 32 -3.01 -5.31 -8.39
C GLU A 32 -4.00 -4.32 -7.79
N ILE A 33 -4.54 -4.67 -6.63
CA ILE A 33 -5.33 -3.79 -5.78
C ILE A 33 -4.64 -3.75 -4.42
N GLU A 34 -4.12 -2.59 -4.04
CA GLU A 34 -3.42 -2.36 -2.78
C GLU A 34 -4.03 -1.15 -2.04
N ALA A 35 -4.10 -1.22 -0.72
CA ALA A 35 -4.26 -0.06 0.15
C ALA A 35 -2.94 0.19 0.89
N ARG A 36 -2.52 1.45 1.00
CA ARG A 36 -1.27 1.83 1.66
C ARG A 36 -1.52 2.92 2.69
N LEU A 37 -0.85 2.82 3.83
CA LEU A 37 -0.86 3.85 4.87
C LEU A 37 0.14 4.96 4.55
N GLY A 38 -0.23 6.19 4.89
CA GLY A 38 0.60 7.36 4.67
C GLY A 38 -0.06 8.63 5.15
N LEU A 39 0.37 9.77 4.63
CA LEU A 39 -0.20 11.07 4.91
C LEU A 39 -0.59 11.76 3.62
N ILE A 40 -1.75 12.42 3.61
CA ILE A 40 -2.10 13.36 2.54
C ILE A 40 -1.59 14.74 2.97
N LEU A 41 -0.64 15.27 2.22
CA LEU A 41 0.03 16.54 2.50
C LEU A 41 -0.40 17.62 1.51
N ASP A 42 -0.51 18.85 1.99
CA ASP A 42 -0.55 20.03 1.14
C ASP A 42 0.83 20.30 0.54
N LYS A 43 0.91 20.44 -0.79
CA LYS A 43 2.18 20.64 -1.52
C LYS A 43 2.87 21.97 -1.18
N THR A 44 2.10 22.95 -0.70
CA THR A 44 2.57 24.29 -0.36
C THR A 44 3.13 24.31 1.05
N THR A 45 2.39 23.76 2.02
CA THR A 45 2.77 23.83 3.44
C THR A 45 3.59 22.63 3.90
N GLY A 46 3.58 21.53 3.15
CA GLY A 46 4.16 20.24 3.56
C GLY A 46 3.45 19.59 4.75
N SER A 47 2.38 20.22 5.26
CA SER A 47 1.63 19.72 6.40
C SER A 47 0.55 18.76 5.96
N ARG A 48 0.16 17.84 6.86
CA ARG A 48 -1.01 17.00 6.64
C ARG A 48 -2.23 17.90 6.43
N ILE A 49 -3.08 17.51 5.49
CA ILE A 49 -4.33 18.23 5.24
C ILE A 49 -5.16 18.32 6.52
N ASP A 50 -5.74 19.50 6.73
CA ASP A 50 -6.72 19.76 7.77
C ASP A 50 -8.02 20.14 7.05
N ILE A 51 -8.82 19.13 6.75
CA ILE A 51 -10.16 19.33 6.20
C ILE A 51 -11.08 19.29 7.41
N ASN A 52 -11.84 20.37 7.63
CA ASN A 52 -12.83 20.48 8.71
C ASN A 52 -13.98 19.49 8.51
N ALA A 53 -13.69 18.20 8.72
CA ALA A 53 -14.52 17.06 8.46
C ALA A 53 -14.50 16.14 9.68
N LYS A 54 -15.67 15.63 10.05
CA LYS A 54 -15.81 14.73 11.21
C LYS A 54 -15.75 13.25 10.82
N HIS A 55 -15.79 12.96 9.52
CA HIS A 55 -15.87 11.62 8.95
C HIS A 55 -14.84 11.45 7.83
N PRO A 56 -14.45 10.21 7.50
CA PRO A 56 -13.50 9.98 6.42
C PRO A 56 -13.99 10.53 5.07
N ILE A 57 -13.08 11.12 4.31
CA ILE A 57 -13.38 11.70 2.99
C ILE A 57 -12.56 10.98 1.93
N ILE A 58 -13.24 10.50 0.89
CA ILE A 58 -12.61 9.88 -0.29
C ILE A 58 -12.50 10.92 -1.39
N PHE A 59 -11.29 11.09 -1.94
CA PHE A 59 -11.05 11.96 -3.09
C PHE A 59 -9.84 11.49 -3.90
N SER A 60 -9.49 12.22 -4.95
CA SER A 60 -8.27 11.99 -5.72
C SER A 60 -7.31 13.15 -5.57
N THR A 61 -6.04 12.87 -5.32
CA THR A 61 -4.95 13.86 -5.29
C THR A 61 -4.46 14.27 -6.69
N LYS A 62 -4.98 13.61 -7.75
CA LYS A 62 -4.61 13.93 -9.13
C LYS A 62 -5.10 15.34 -9.49
N ASN A 63 -4.18 16.19 -9.95
CA ASN A 63 -4.44 17.58 -10.32
C ASN A 63 -4.96 18.46 -9.16
N THR A 64 -4.67 18.11 -7.91
CA THR A 64 -5.01 18.91 -6.72
C THR A 64 -3.74 19.49 -6.08
N PRO A 65 -3.86 20.46 -5.14
CA PRO A 65 -2.72 20.94 -4.35
C PRO A 65 -2.20 19.90 -3.35
N PHE A 66 -2.76 18.69 -3.32
CA PHE A 66 -2.39 17.66 -2.35
C PHE A 66 -1.51 16.57 -2.98
N THR A 67 -0.70 15.92 -2.15
CA THR A 67 0.08 14.73 -2.49
C THR A 67 -0.06 13.70 -1.39
N PHE A 68 0.04 12.42 -1.70
CA PHE A 68 0.10 11.38 -0.67
C PHE A 68 1.51 10.82 -0.58
N CYS A 69 2.03 10.85 0.64
CA CYS A 69 3.34 10.33 1.01
C CYS A 69 3.13 9.02 1.76
N SER A 70 3.57 7.91 1.15
CA SER A 70 3.55 6.60 1.79
C SER A 70 4.49 6.57 2.99
N GLY A 71 4.09 5.86 4.03
CA GLY A 71 4.96 5.55 5.16
C GLY A 71 4.32 5.85 6.50
N VAL A 72 4.76 5.11 7.52
CA VAL A 72 4.37 5.29 8.91
C VAL A 72 5.60 5.49 9.79
N LYS A 73 5.41 6.00 11.01
CA LYS A 73 6.49 6.05 12.00
C LYS A 73 6.91 4.64 12.40
N GLU A 74 8.22 4.44 12.62
CA GLU A 74 8.79 3.15 13.01
C GLU A 74 8.11 2.53 14.26
N GLY A 75 7.80 3.35 15.26
CA GLY A 75 7.09 2.88 16.46
C GLY A 75 5.71 2.28 16.13
N HIS A 76 4.96 2.89 15.19
CA HIS A 76 3.67 2.35 14.77
C HIS A 76 3.84 1.11 13.90
N PHE A 77 4.82 1.11 12.98
CA PHE A 77 5.18 -0.05 12.16
C PHE A 77 5.43 -1.30 13.02
N ASN A 78 6.28 -1.18 14.03
CA ASN A 78 6.61 -2.28 14.93
C ASN A 78 5.42 -2.73 15.78
N LYS A 79 4.58 -1.78 16.24
CA LYS A 79 3.33 -2.09 16.95
C LYS A 79 2.38 -2.91 16.09
N LEU A 80 2.23 -2.56 14.81
CA LEU A 80 1.38 -3.30 13.87
C LEU A 80 1.95 -4.70 13.61
N ILE A 81 3.24 -4.86 13.33
CA ILE A 81 3.83 -6.20 13.16
C ILE A 81 3.56 -7.09 14.38
N LYS A 82 3.69 -6.54 15.59
CA LYS A 82 3.44 -7.25 16.83
C LYS A 82 1.98 -7.71 16.98
N SER A 83 1.00 -6.95 16.47
CA SER A 83 -0.41 -7.38 16.52
C SER A 83 -0.68 -8.64 15.68
N PHE A 84 0.23 -8.97 14.75
CA PHE A 84 0.21 -10.19 13.95
C PHE A 84 1.20 -11.27 14.45
N GLU A 85 1.63 -11.23 15.73
CA GLU A 85 2.63 -12.17 16.26
C GLU A 85 2.27 -13.65 16.06
N ASN A 86 0.98 -13.99 16.15
CA ASN A 86 0.47 -15.36 16.02
C ASN A 86 0.13 -15.79 14.58
N PHE A 87 0.34 -14.91 13.60
CA PHE A 87 0.09 -15.22 12.19
C PHE A 87 1.38 -15.71 11.51
N PRO A 88 1.28 -16.63 10.52
CA PRO A 88 2.41 -17.02 9.71
C PRO A 88 2.98 -15.81 8.97
N LYS A 89 4.32 -15.73 8.88
CA LYS A 89 5.04 -14.61 8.27
C LYS A 89 6.00 -15.14 7.23
N GLU A 90 6.07 -14.44 6.12
CA GLU A 90 7.04 -14.66 5.05
C GLU A 90 7.98 -13.47 5.02
N THR A 91 9.29 -13.70 5.08
CA THR A 91 10.28 -12.64 5.03
C THR A 91 11.03 -12.65 3.70
N SER A 92 11.29 -11.48 3.14
CA SER A 92 12.04 -11.33 1.90
C SER A 92 12.95 -10.11 1.95
N GLU A 93 14.12 -10.25 1.31
CA GLU A 93 15.08 -9.17 1.09
C GLU A 93 15.21 -8.96 -0.42
N GLU A 94 14.72 -7.81 -0.89
CA GLU A 94 14.58 -7.52 -2.31
C GLU A 94 15.26 -6.20 -2.68
N THR A 95 15.99 -6.19 -3.79
CA THR A 95 16.43 -4.95 -4.44
C THR A 95 15.52 -4.69 -5.62
N VAL A 96 14.89 -3.51 -5.66
CA VAL A 96 14.10 -3.09 -6.80
C VAL A 96 14.78 -1.92 -7.51
N VAL A 97 15.01 -2.12 -8.79
CA VAL A 97 15.61 -1.13 -9.69
C VAL A 97 14.55 -0.68 -10.69
N ILE A 98 14.31 0.63 -10.76
CA ILE A 98 13.29 1.23 -11.60
C ILE A 98 13.95 2.15 -12.62
N THR A 99 13.65 1.96 -13.90
CA THR A 99 14.11 2.82 -14.99
C THR A 99 13.08 2.83 -16.11
N ASN A 100 12.72 4.01 -16.61
CA ASN A 100 11.76 4.18 -17.72
C ASN A 100 10.46 3.37 -17.54
N LYS A 101 9.89 3.37 -16.32
CA LYS A 101 8.68 2.64 -15.91
C LYS A 101 8.83 1.10 -15.81
N VAL A 102 9.95 0.55 -16.23
CA VAL A 102 10.30 -0.86 -16.02
C VAL A 102 10.88 -1.03 -14.62
N ARG A 103 10.42 -2.07 -13.93
CA ARG A 103 10.89 -2.49 -12.61
C ARG A 103 11.57 -3.85 -12.74
N LYS A 104 12.77 -3.96 -12.21
CA LYS A 104 13.48 -5.22 -12.01
C LYS A 104 13.55 -5.52 -10.53
N VAL A 105 13.09 -6.70 -10.14
CA VAL A 105 13.13 -7.17 -8.75
C VAL A 105 14.19 -8.24 -8.64
N TYR A 106 15.12 -8.04 -7.73
CA TYR A 106 16.20 -8.97 -7.41
C TYR A 106 16.01 -9.50 -6.00
N GLU A 107 16.19 -10.80 -5.83
CA GLU A 107 16.14 -11.49 -4.53
C GLU A 107 17.42 -12.32 -4.40
N ALA A 108 18.15 -12.14 -3.29
CA ALA A 108 19.49 -12.73 -3.11
C ALA A 108 20.44 -12.51 -4.30
N GLY A 109 20.37 -11.32 -4.93
CA GLY A 109 21.19 -10.93 -6.08
C GLY A 109 20.77 -11.56 -7.43
N LYS A 110 19.75 -12.43 -7.45
CA LYS A 110 19.22 -13.04 -8.67
C LYS A 110 18.00 -12.27 -9.17
N LEU A 111 17.89 -12.08 -10.49
CA LEU A 111 16.72 -11.46 -11.10
C LEU A 111 15.50 -12.38 -10.92
N LYS A 112 14.53 -11.94 -10.12
CA LYS A 112 13.27 -12.65 -9.86
C LYS A 112 12.26 -12.36 -10.96
N CYS A 113 12.09 -11.09 -11.31
CA CYS A 113 11.18 -10.69 -12.39
C CYS A 113 11.51 -9.32 -12.98
N THR A 114 11.02 -9.09 -14.19
CA THR A 114 10.96 -7.78 -14.84
C THR A 114 9.50 -7.47 -15.17
N MET A 115 9.03 -6.29 -14.79
CA MET A 115 7.63 -5.90 -14.95
C MET A 115 7.49 -4.42 -15.31
N GLU A 116 6.42 -4.09 -16.03
CA GLU A 116 5.89 -2.73 -16.11
C GLU A 116 4.68 -2.61 -15.20
N LYS A 117 4.70 -1.60 -14.32
CA LYS A 117 3.59 -1.30 -13.42
C LYS A 117 2.98 0.05 -13.77
N ILE A 118 1.73 0.03 -14.21
CA ILE A 118 0.99 1.22 -14.64
C ILE A 118 -0.15 1.46 -13.66
N ARG A 119 -0.15 2.63 -13.01
CA ARG A 119 -1.24 3.02 -12.11
C ARG A 119 -2.47 3.37 -12.95
N ILE A 120 -3.57 2.62 -12.76
CA ILE A 120 -4.84 2.87 -13.45
C ILE A 120 -5.60 3.96 -12.69
N ILE A 121 -5.79 3.76 -11.39
CA ILE A 121 -6.57 4.67 -10.55
C ILE A 121 -6.02 4.72 -9.13
N THR A 122 -6.20 5.88 -8.50
CA THR A 122 -5.89 6.12 -7.09
C THR A 122 -7.03 6.86 -6.43
N HIS A 123 -7.38 6.40 -5.24
CA HIS A 123 -8.27 7.10 -4.32
C HIS A 123 -7.54 7.28 -3.01
N GLU A 124 -7.54 8.50 -2.52
CA GLU A 124 -7.05 8.84 -1.19
C GLU A 124 -8.24 8.98 -0.24
N ILE A 125 -8.05 8.51 0.98
CA ILE A 125 -9.04 8.56 2.06
C ILE A 125 -8.40 9.31 3.21
N HIS A 126 -8.90 10.50 3.48
CA HIS A 126 -8.51 11.26 4.65
C HIS A 126 -9.25 10.74 5.88
N PHE A 127 -8.53 10.43 6.95
CA PHE A 127 -9.09 10.02 8.24
C PHE A 127 -8.79 11.08 9.30
N PRO A 128 -9.73 12.03 9.58
CA PRO A 128 -9.46 13.18 10.45
C PRO A 128 -9.13 12.78 11.90
N ASN A 129 -9.63 11.64 12.36
CA ASN A 129 -9.42 11.14 13.73
C ASN A 129 -8.33 10.04 13.83
N SER A 130 -7.58 9.78 12.76
CA SER A 130 -6.46 8.84 12.76
C SER A 130 -5.14 9.59 12.61
N GLU A 131 -4.03 8.98 13.03
CA GLU A 131 -2.68 9.47 12.74
C GLU A 131 -2.32 9.40 11.24
N TYR A 132 -2.94 8.47 10.49
CA TYR A 132 -2.62 8.21 9.09
C TYR A 132 -3.84 8.31 8.18
N ASP A 133 -3.57 8.58 6.91
CA ASP A 133 -4.49 8.49 5.80
C ASP A 133 -4.22 7.22 4.98
N VAL A 134 -5.12 6.91 4.05
CA VAL A 134 -4.99 5.74 3.17
C VAL A 134 -4.98 6.15 1.71
N ARG A 135 -4.17 5.47 0.91
CA ARG A 135 -4.32 5.44 -0.54
C ARG A 135 -4.71 4.04 -0.99
N ILE A 136 -5.86 3.92 -1.65
CA ILE A 136 -6.23 2.73 -2.44
C ILE A 136 -5.74 2.95 -3.86
N ALA A 137 -5.04 1.96 -4.38
CA ALA A 137 -4.41 1.99 -5.68
C ALA A 137 -4.74 0.74 -6.47
N ILE A 138 -5.14 0.93 -7.73
CA ILE A 138 -5.31 -0.16 -8.67
C ILE A 138 -4.28 0.02 -9.78
N SER A 139 -3.41 -0.97 -9.94
CA SER A 139 -2.33 -0.96 -10.91
C SER A 139 -2.46 -2.15 -11.87
N LYS A 140 -2.07 -1.96 -13.13
CA LYS A 140 -1.80 -3.07 -14.03
C LYS A 140 -0.33 -3.45 -13.95
N GLU A 141 -0.06 -4.71 -13.73
CA GLU A 141 1.29 -5.29 -13.76
C GLU A 141 1.41 -6.19 -15.00
N THR A 142 2.37 -5.87 -15.86
CA THR A 142 2.67 -6.64 -17.07
C THR A 142 4.08 -7.18 -16.96
N PHE A 143 4.21 -8.48 -16.76
CA PHE A 143 5.51 -9.16 -16.78
C PHE A 143 6.07 -9.17 -18.19
N ILE A 144 7.32 -8.75 -18.34
CA ILE A 144 8.01 -8.70 -19.62
C ILE A 144 9.25 -9.59 -19.56
N LYS A 145 9.64 -10.12 -20.72
CA LYS A 145 10.91 -10.86 -20.84
C LYS A 145 12.07 -9.93 -20.46
N ASP A 146 13.10 -10.49 -19.84
CA ASP A 146 14.28 -9.71 -19.47
C ASP A 146 14.90 -9.06 -20.72
N ILE A 147 14.95 -7.73 -20.71
CA ILE A 147 15.51 -6.89 -21.79
C ILE A 147 17.02 -6.65 -21.62
N GLY A 148 17.68 -7.38 -20.72
CA GLY A 148 19.10 -7.23 -20.42
C GLY A 148 19.38 -6.04 -19.49
N PRO A 149 20.66 -5.71 -19.23
CA PRO A 149 21.03 -4.73 -18.21
C PRO A 149 20.47 -3.32 -18.51
N ILE A 150 20.14 -2.59 -17.45
CA ILE A 150 19.68 -1.20 -17.55
C ILE A 150 20.84 -0.35 -18.06
N LYS A 151 20.71 0.16 -19.29
CA LYS A 151 21.76 0.95 -19.97
C LYS A 151 21.75 2.42 -19.56
N ASP A 152 20.58 2.95 -19.19
CA ASP A 152 20.44 4.35 -18.76
C ASP A 152 20.70 4.47 -17.26
N LYS A 153 21.88 4.96 -16.90
CA LYS A 153 22.29 5.17 -15.51
C LYS A 153 21.76 6.48 -14.91
N LYS A 154 21.20 7.40 -15.70
CA LYS A 154 20.87 8.75 -15.23
C LYS A 154 19.54 8.83 -14.47
N ASN A 155 18.62 7.91 -14.73
CA ASN A 155 17.27 7.90 -14.12
C ASN A 155 16.98 6.56 -13.43
N VAL A 156 17.96 6.04 -12.68
CA VAL A 156 17.82 4.78 -11.95
C VAL A 156 17.41 5.06 -10.52
N ILE A 157 16.22 4.58 -10.13
CA ILE A 157 15.82 4.53 -8.73
C ILE A 157 16.11 3.12 -8.23
N ARG A 158 16.98 3.00 -7.23
CA ARG A 158 17.23 1.75 -6.51
C ARG A 158 16.60 1.83 -5.13
N ARG A 159 15.95 0.76 -4.71
CA ARG A 159 15.38 0.59 -3.37
C ARG A 159 15.74 -0.79 -2.87
N ASP A 160 16.49 -0.85 -1.78
CA ASP A 160 16.72 -2.09 -1.03
C ASP A 160 15.60 -2.20 0.03
N ARG A 161 14.95 -3.37 0.09
CA ARG A 161 13.71 -3.57 0.84
C ARG A 161 13.79 -4.83 1.67
N SER A 162 13.48 -4.69 2.96
CA SER A 162 13.22 -5.81 3.86
C SER A 162 11.72 -5.88 4.10
N ARG A 163 11.08 -6.99 3.71
CA ARG A 163 9.62 -7.12 3.75
C ARG A 163 9.20 -8.32 4.60
N ILE A 164 8.21 -8.08 5.45
CA ILE A 164 7.45 -9.12 6.16
C ILE A 164 6.05 -9.14 5.56
N SER A 165 5.69 -10.24 4.92
CA SER A 165 4.37 -10.49 4.35
C SER A 165 3.58 -11.44 5.23
N ILE A 166 2.34 -11.08 5.52
CA ILE A 166 1.44 -11.84 6.40
C ILE A 166 0.18 -12.18 5.61
N PRO A 167 0.07 -13.42 5.10
CA PRO A 167 -1.13 -13.85 4.40
C PRO A 167 -2.31 -13.93 5.37
N PHE A 168 -3.45 -13.38 4.97
CA PHE A 168 -4.69 -13.39 5.75
C PHE A 168 -5.88 -13.56 4.81
N ASN A 169 -6.43 -14.78 4.75
CA ASN A 169 -7.52 -15.12 3.84
C ASN A 169 -7.12 -14.79 2.38
N LYS A 170 -7.90 -13.94 1.70
CA LYS A 170 -7.69 -13.50 0.31
C LYS A 170 -6.90 -12.19 0.20
N PHE A 171 -6.18 -11.86 1.27
CA PHE A 171 -5.42 -10.64 1.42
C PHE A 171 -4.02 -10.95 1.93
N ARG A 172 -3.13 -9.95 1.81
CA ARG A 172 -1.79 -9.98 2.38
C ARG A 172 -1.47 -8.63 2.99
N PHE A 173 -0.98 -8.64 4.22
CA PHE A 173 -0.40 -7.45 4.83
C PHE A 173 1.10 -7.45 4.54
N ASP A 174 1.61 -6.42 3.88
CA ASP A 174 3.04 -6.25 3.63
C ASP A 174 3.58 -5.11 4.48
N PHE A 175 4.57 -5.45 5.31
CA PHE A 175 5.33 -4.53 6.12
C PHE A 175 6.72 -4.39 5.51
N THR A 176 6.98 -3.27 4.83
CA THR A 176 8.22 -3.07 4.07
C THR A 176 9.05 -1.96 4.67
N LYS A 177 10.26 -2.29 5.11
CA LYS A 177 11.31 -1.31 5.40
C LYS A 177 12.09 -1.04 4.12
N ILE A 178 12.18 0.21 3.72
CA ILE A 178 12.97 0.65 2.58
C ILE A 178 14.18 1.39 3.13
N ASP A 179 15.37 0.83 2.89
CA ASP A 179 16.62 1.45 3.26
C ASP A 179 17.01 2.46 2.17
N ASN A 180 16.86 3.75 2.47
CA ASN A 180 17.45 4.82 1.65
C ASN A 180 18.70 5.35 2.35
N THR A 181 19.63 5.92 1.59
CA THR A 181 20.90 6.45 2.11
C THR A 181 20.72 7.52 3.20
N ASN A 182 19.58 8.19 3.23
CA ASN A 182 19.34 9.36 4.10
C ASN A 182 18.33 9.07 5.22
N GLU A 183 17.32 8.24 4.97
CA GLU A 183 16.27 7.94 5.94
C GLU A 183 15.52 6.65 5.57
N ASN A 184 15.23 5.82 6.58
CA ASN A 184 14.42 4.61 6.40
C ASN A 184 12.95 5.01 6.21
N CYS A 185 12.29 4.39 5.24
CA CYS A 185 10.85 4.51 5.08
C CYS A 185 10.18 3.18 5.47
N TYR A 186 9.10 3.25 6.26
CA TYR A 186 8.36 2.08 6.74
C TYR A 186 6.97 2.08 6.09
N GLU A 187 6.77 1.26 5.06
CA GLU A 187 5.51 1.15 4.34
C GLU A 187 4.65 0.01 4.89
N VAL A 188 3.35 0.26 5.06
CA VAL A 188 2.34 -0.75 5.44
C VAL A 188 1.30 -0.83 4.34
N GLU A 189 1.12 -2.02 3.78
CA GLU A 189 0.25 -2.29 2.64
C GLU A 189 -0.73 -3.42 2.97
N LEU A 190 -1.95 -3.31 2.46
CA LEU A 190 -2.94 -4.38 2.40
C LEU A 190 -3.21 -4.67 0.92
N GLU A 191 -2.81 -5.84 0.45
CA GLU A 191 -3.00 -6.27 -0.94
C GLU A 191 -4.11 -7.32 -1.04
N VAL A 192 -4.90 -7.24 -2.11
CA VAL A 192 -5.80 -8.33 -2.53
C VAL A 192 -5.01 -9.38 -3.30
N THR A 193 -5.01 -10.62 -2.82
CA THR A 193 -4.27 -11.73 -3.46
C THR A 193 -5.13 -12.59 -4.37
N GLU A 194 -6.44 -12.70 -4.11
CA GLU A 194 -7.34 -13.57 -4.89
C GLU A 194 -8.46 -12.81 -5.63
N PRO A 195 -8.88 -13.27 -6.82
CA PRO A 195 -9.97 -12.66 -7.61
C PRO A 195 -11.32 -12.51 -6.91
N CYS A 196 -11.67 -13.45 -6.04
CA CYS A 196 -12.99 -13.56 -5.41
C CYS A 196 -12.99 -13.11 -3.94
N TYR A 197 -12.32 -12.00 -3.66
CA TYR A 197 -12.26 -11.41 -2.32
C TYR A 197 -13.57 -10.74 -1.90
N ASP A 198 -13.74 -10.58 -0.60
CA ASP A 198 -14.90 -9.92 -0.01
C ASP A 198 -14.54 -8.45 0.32
N ASN A 199 -15.27 -7.51 -0.25
CA ASN A 199 -15.07 -6.08 -0.03
C ASN A 199 -15.25 -5.70 1.45
N GLU A 200 -16.19 -6.33 2.18
CA GLU A 200 -16.46 -6.02 3.58
C GLU A 200 -15.31 -6.49 4.48
N ILE A 201 -14.73 -7.65 4.18
CA ILE A 201 -13.51 -8.12 4.86
C ILE A 201 -12.34 -7.20 4.54
N PHE A 202 -12.17 -6.78 3.28
CA PHE A 202 -11.12 -5.83 2.90
C PHE A 202 -11.23 -4.51 3.69
N PHE A 203 -12.43 -3.96 3.82
CA PHE A 203 -12.63 -2.72 4.60
C PHE A 203 -12.43 -2.93 6.10
N GLY A 204 -12.86 -4.08 6.64
CA GLY A 204 -12.57 -4.43 8.04
C GLY A 204 -11.07 -4.51 8.31
N CYS A 205 -10.31 -5.13 7.41
CA CYS A 205 -8.85 -5.16 7.46
C CYS A 205 -8.26 -3.74 7.38
N LEU A 206 -8.76 -2.90 6.48
CA LEU A 206 -8.25 -1.54 6.30
C LEU A 206 -8.50 -0.65 7.53
N GLN A 207 -9.71 -0.69 8.10
CA GLN A 207 -10.04 0.07 9.30
C GLN A 207 -9.13 -0.31 10.47
N ASN A 208 -8.82 -1.59 10.62
CA ASN A 208 -7.91 -2.09 11.66
C ASN A 208 -6.44 -1.68 11.48
N LEU A 209 -6.03 -1.21 10.30
CA LEU A 209 -4.69 -0.65 10.11
C LEU A 209 -4.62 0.83 10.51
N VAL A 210 -5.73 1.55 10.39
CA VAL A 210 -5.79 3.01 10.52
C VAL A 210 -6.14 3.45 11.94
N ILE A 211 -6.83 2.62 12.72
CA ILE A 211 -7.30 2.91 14.09
C ILE A 211 -6.36 2.26 15.11
#